data_AF-A0A9N7VJP4-F1
#
_entry.id   AF-A0A9N7VJP4-F1
#
_cell.length_a   1.000
_cell.length_b   1.000
_cell.length_c   1.000
_cell.angle_alpha   90.00
_cell.angle_beta   90.00
_cell.angle_gamma   90.00
#
_symmetry.space_group_name_H-M   'P 1'
#
loop_
_entity.id
_entity.type
_entity.pdbx_description
1 polymer ?
#
loop_
_entity_poly.entity_id
_entity_poly.type
_entity_poly.pdbx_seq_one_letter_code
_entity_poly.pdbx_strand_id
1 'polypeptide(L)'
;MSSVAKRKSLVASAPSASVGTKRLRQVEHDNNMTQPAFPPEELRRIYLSFKRLEKWCHMPFFATTVTGCFVRVVTGASLSDPPHCVAEIVSVMESKNIYQFGSKRTNLVFKLRHASKDQIVTLRSASNQEFTSSELMQWKLAMMAAGKKVPTTEMISTKEKTIQQALDHTFTQGDFDFIVAQKNRFRAAPLNVAKRKLLLLDKQSAARKHGDDGMVKQIQDELTTLNQETKPLSQLRTTERCLKIPFPPIVKSRKRPAPKATTEDYHIMDPFTRRRTRPIMVTSLKKESIRTAVNSEMDLRYGPGFLPENED
;
A
#
# COMPACT_ATOMS: atom_id res chain seq x y z
N MET A 1 62.06 -72.35 -31.35
CA MET A 1 62.31 -73.67 -30.74
C MET A 1 61.43 -73.75 -29.49
N SER A 2 60.17 -74.20 -29.61
CA SER A 2 59.68 -75.56 -29.23
C SER A 2 60.24 -76.04 -27.90
N SER A 3 59.50 -76.42 -26.84
CA SER A 3 58.22 -77.14 -26.68
C SER A 3 57.83 -77.02 -25.17
N VAL A 4 56.62 -76.67 -24.69
CA VAL A 4 55.33 -77.43 -24.57
C VAL A 4 55.56 -78.87 -24.02
N ALA A 5 54.94 -79.42 -22.97
CA ALA A 5 53.64 -79.21 -22.32
C ALA A 5 53.54 -79.93 -20.93
N LYS A 6 52.57 -79.46 -20.11
CA LYS A 6 51.51 -80.19 -19.35
C LYS A 6 51.93 -81.36 -18.41
N ARG A 7 51.26 -81.70 -17.30
CA ARG A 7 50.09 -81.28 -16.49
C ARG A 7 50.10 -82.30 -15.33
N LYS A 8 49.63 -81.94 -14.13
CA LYS A 8 48.89 -82.91 -13.29
C LYS A 8 47.95 -82.17 -12.35
N SER A 9 46.74 -82.69 -12.30
CA SER A 9 45.50 -82.11 -11.83
C SER A 9 45.13 -82.56 -10.42
N LEU A 10 44.66 -81.59 -9.64
CA LEU A 10 43.59 -81.61 -8.64
C LEU A 10 42.97 -82.97 -8.25
N VAL A 11 43.09 -83.31 -6.96
CA VAL A 11 42.06 -84.02 -6.17
C VAL A 11 42.15 -83.54 -4.72
N ALA A 12 41.06 -82.97 -4.19
CA ALA A 12 40.71 -83.06 -2.77
C ALA A 12 39.22 -82.66 -2.59
N SER A 13 38.37 -83.66 -2.37
CA SER A 13 37.02 -83.52 -1.80
C SER A 13 37.10 -83.43 -0.28
N ALA A 14 36.28 -82.56 0.30
CA ALA A 14 35.95 -82.49 1.72
C ALA A 14 35.13 -83.73 2.17
N PRO A 15 34.97 -84.05 3.48
CA PRO A 15 34.08 -83.28 4.36
C PRO A 15 34.45 -83.23 5.86
N SER A 16 34.01 -82.20 6.59
CA SER A 16 33.14 -82.31 7.79
C SER A 16 33.10 -80.99 8.59
N ALA A 17 31.93 -80.69 9.12
CA ALA A 17 31.48 -79.42 9.67
C ALA A 17 32.17 -78.94 10.96
N SER A 18 32.26 -77.61 11.13
CA SER A 18 31.82 -76.98 12.37
C SER A 18 31.34 -75.53 12.16
N VAL A 19 30.06 -75.33 12.45
CA VAL A 19 29.41 -74.18 13.11
C VAL A 19 29.77 -72.78 12.63
N GLY A 20 28.84 -72.17 11.90
CA GLY A 20 28.87 -70.77 11.52
C GLY A 20 28.46 -69.81 12.63
N THR A 21 29.06 -68.63 12.61
CA THR A 21 28.47 -67.37 13.10
C THR A 21 29.02 -66.23 12.23
N LYS A 22 28.40 -66.02 11.06
CA LYS A 22 28.59 -64.76 10.32
C LYS A 22 27.86 -63.67 11.10
N ARG A 23 28.62 -62.78 11.74
CA ARG A 23 28.13 -61.49 12.23
C ARG A 23 27.55 -60.71 11.05
N LEU A 24 26.23 -60.83 10.88
CA LEU A 24 25.42 -59.91 10.11
C LEU A 24 25.58 -58.57 10.83
N ARG A 25 26.25 -57.60 10.20
CA ARG A 25 26.18 -56.21 10.64
C ARG A 25 24.73 -55.78 10.44
N GLN A 26 23.92 -55.89 11.49
CA GLN A 26 22.67 -55.18 11.60
C GLN A 26 23.01 -53.70 11.53
N VAL A 27 22.70 -53.08 10.40
CA VAL A 27 22.55 -51.63 10.33
C VAL A 27 21.30 -51.34 11.15
N GLU A 28 21.50 -50.96 12.41
CA GLU A 28 20.46 -50.43 13.25
C GLU A 28 19.82 -49.26 12.51
N HIS A 29 18.61 -49.49 11.99
CA HIS A 29 17.74 -48.41 11.61
C HIS A 29 17.29 -47.78 12.92
N ASP A 30 17.91 -46.66 13.29
CA ASP A 30 17.41 -45.74 14.29
C ASP A 30 16.04 -45.20 13.84
N ASN A 31 15.01 -46.02 14.03
CA ASN A 31 13.61 -45.69 13.82
C ASN A 31 13.05 -44.90 15.01
N ASN A 32 13.77 -43.84 15.40
CA ASN A 32 13.27 -42.81 16.29
C ASN A 32 13.49 -41.42 15.67
N MET A 33 13.09 -41.28 14.40
CA MET A 33 12.76 -39.96 13.88
C MET A 33 11.31 -39.65 14.26
N THR A 34 11.08 -39.45 15.56
CA THR A 34 9.92 -38.70 16.04
C THR A 34 10.11 -37.28 15.51
N GLN A 35 9.76 -37.05 14.24
CA GLN A 35 9.63 -35.70 13.74
C GLN A 35 8.58 -35.05 14.63
N PRO A 36 8.94 -33.97 15.37
CA PRO A 36 7.96 -33.23 16.13
C PRO A 36 6.81 -32.91 15.19
N ALA A 37 5.60 -33.28 15.59
CA ALA A 37 4.40 -33.03 14.82
C ALA A 37 4.30 -31.52 14.60
N PHE A 38 4.75 -31.06 13.42
CA PHE A 38 4.68 -29.66 13.01
C PHE A 38 3.21 -29.24 13.01
N PRO A 39 2.76 -28.39 13.95
CA PRO A 39 1.40 -27.88 13.89
C PRO A 39 1.35 -26.92 12.70
N PRO A 40 0.39 -27.07 11.77
CA PRO A 40 0.27 -26.18 10.62
C PRO A 40 0.12 -24.70 11.02
N GLU A 41 -0.30 -24.44 12.25
CA GLU A 41 -0.45 -23.11 12.84
C GLU A 41 0.89 -22.40 13.10
N GLU A 42 1.99 -23.14 13.34
CA GLU A 42 3.27 -22.52 13.69
C GLU A 42 3.92 -21.83 12.49
N LEU A 43 3.79 -22.38 11.27
CA LEU A 43 4.33 -21.74 10.06
C LEU A 43 3.71 -20.37 9.80
N ARG A 44 2.45 -20.18 10.22
CA ARG A 44 1.72 -18.92 10.04
C ARG A 44 2.38 -17.77 10.81
N ARG A 45 3.13 -18.04 11.89
CA ARG A 45 3.81 -16.99 12.68
C ARG A 45 4.93 -16.31 11.89
N ILE A 46 5.57 -17.04 10.99
CA ILE A 46 6.66 -16.57 10.13
C ILE A 46 6.20 -16.35 8.68
N TYR A 47 4.88 -16.25 8.47
CA TYR A 47 4.29 -15.88 7.20
C TYR A 47 4.41 -14.38 6.94
N LEU A 48 4.78 -14.01 5.71
CA LEU A 48 4.81 -12.63 5.26
C LEU A 48 3.77 -12.38 4.17
N SER A 49 2.80 -11.53 4.49
CA SER A 49 1.81 -11.06 3.52
C SER A 49 2.41 -10.05 2.54
N PHE A 50 1.82 -9.96 1.34
CA PHE A 50 2.18 -8.94 0.35
C PHE A 50 2.21 -7.52 0.95
N LYS A 51 1.21 -7.15 1.75
CA LYS A 51 1.14 -5.83 2.42
C LYS A 51 2.31 -5.60 3.37
N ARG A 52 2.76 -6.63 4.08
CA ARG A 52 3.91 -6.53 4.99
C ARG A 52 5.21 -6.33 4.22
N LEU A 53 5.38 -7.09 3.14
CA LEU A 53 6.49 -6.93 2.22
C LEU A 53 6.51 -5.55 1.56
N GLU A 54 5.35 -5.02 1.17
CA GLU A 54 5.21 -3.66 0.62
C GLU A 54 5.70 -2.61 1.60
N LYS A 55 5.38 -2.74 2.89
CA LYS A 55 5.89 -1.81 3.91
C LYS A 55 7.42 -1.90 4.04
N TRP A 56 7.96 -3.11 4.07
CA TRP A 56 9.36 -3.36 4.40
C TRP A 56 10.36 -3.31 3.23
N CYS A 57 9.92 -3.30 1.98
CA CYS A 57 10.80 -3.44 0.80
C CYS A 57 11.92 -2.39 0.64
N HIS A 58 11.88 -1.27 1.38
CA HIS A 58 12.92 -0.23 1.37
C HIS A 58 13.66 -0.09 2.71
N MET A 59 13.41 -1.02 3.64
CA MET A 59 14.06 -1.02 4.94
C MET A 59 15.48 -1.60 4.80
N PRO A 60 16.47 -1.08 5.54
CA PRO A 60 17.86 -1.53 5.41
C PRO A 60 18.05 -2.99 5.81
N PHE A 61 17.29 -3.47 6.81
CA PHE A 61 17.31 -4.86 7.28
C PHE A 61 16.39 -5.80 6.49
N PHE A 62 15.77 -5.34 5.39
CA PHE A 62 14.76 -6.12 4.66
C PHE A 62 15.22 -7.53 4.31
N ALA A 63 16.40 -7.65 3.68
CA ALA A 63 16.92 -8.95 3.24
C ALA A 63 17.16 -9.90 4.42
N THR A 64 17.76 -9.41 5.50
CA THR A 64 18.07 -10.20 6.70
C THR A 64 16.80 -10.70 7.41
N THR A 65 15.79 -9.84 7.52
CA THR A 65 14.54 -10.18 8.21
C THR A 65 13.70 -11.17 7.41
N VAL A 66 13.56 -10.98 6.10
CA VAL A 66 12.66 -11.82 5.29
C VAL A 66 13.27 -13.16 4.89
N THR A 67 14.60 -13.29 4.88
CA THR A 67 15.27 -14.58 4.64
C THR A 67 14.91 -15.58 5.73
N GLY A 68 14.47 -16.77 5.32
CA GLY A 68 13.97 -17.84 6.19
C GLY A 68 12.51 -17.68 6.61
N CYS A 69 11.80 -16.66 6.11
CA CYS A 69 10.35 -16.55 6.25
C CYS A 69 9.62 -17.27 5.12
N PHE A 70 8.32 -17.47 5.29
CA PHE A 70 7.48 -18.16 4.31
C PHE A 70 6.49 -17.21 3.65
N VAL A 71 6.24 -17.45 2.37
CA VAL A 71 5.28 -16.70 1.56
C VAL A 71 4.35 -17.64 0.82
N ARG A 72 3.11 -17.19 0.63
CA ARG A 72 2.14 -17.88 -0.21
C ARG A 72 2.24 -17.31 -1.61
N VAL A 73 2.56 -18.15 -2.59
CA VAL A 73 2.85 -17.70 -3.95
C VAL A 73 1.89 -18.33 -4.92
N VAL A 74 1.42 -17.53 -5.86
CA VAL A 74 0.61 -18.02 -6.98
C VAL A 74 1.51 -18.83 -7.92
N THR A 75 1.28 -20.13 -8.04
CA THR A 75 1.94 -20.94 -9.08
C THR A 75 1.16 -20.76 -10.37
N GLY A 76 1.79 -20.30 -11.44
CA GLY A 76 1.15 -20.02 -12.73
C GLY A 76 0.63 -21.24 -13.51
N ALA A 77 0.16 -22.29 -12.83
CA ALA A 77 -0.21 -23.57 -13.44
C ALA A 77 -1.68 -23.93 -13.15
N SER A 78 -2.62 -23.19 -13.75
CA SER A 78 -3.84 -23.70 -14.42
C SER A 78 -4.82 -22.55 -14.75
N LEU A 79 -5.73 -22.77 -15.71
CA LEU A 79 -6.68 -21.78 -16.23
C LEU A 79 -7.87 -21.47 -15.29
N SER A 80 -8.18 -22.36 -14.35
CA SER A 80 -9.40 -22.27 -13.52
C SER A 80 -9.14 -21.67 -12.15
N ASP A 81 -8.00 -21.99 -11.53
CA ASP A 81 -7.49 -21.37 -10.31
C ASP A 81 -6.00 -21.74 -10.19
N PRO A 82 -5.06 -20.79 -10.24
CA PRO A 82 -3.65 -21.11 -10.10
C PRO A 82 -3.40 -21.65 -8.68
N PRO A 83 -2.87 -22.88 -8.52
CA PRO A 83 -2.65 -23.43 -7.20
C PRO A 83 -1.63 -22.57 -6.45
N HIS A 84 -2.04 -22.05 -5.29
CA HIS A 84 -1.12 -21.38 -4.40
C HIS A 84 -0.18 -22.41 -3.76
N CYS A 85 1.09 -22.05 -3.61
CA CYS A 85 2.07 -22.89 -2.94
C CYS A 85 2.76 -22.14 -1.80
N VAL A 86 3.27 -22.90 -0.84
CA VAL A 86 4.03 -22.39 0.31
C VAL A 86 5.50 -22.44 -0.04
N ALA A 87 6.17 -21.29 -0.06
CA ALA A 87 7.58 -21.23 -0.41
C ALA A 87 8.40 -20.51 0.67
N GLU A 88 9.61 -21.02 0.91
CA GLU A 88 10.60 -20.41 1.79
C GLU A 88 11.37 -19.34 1.02
N ILE A 89 11.59 -18.18 1.64
CA ILE A 89 12.50 -17.15 1.10
C ILE A 89 13.94 -17.53 1.45
N VAL A 90 14.71 -17.95 0.44
CA VAL A 90 16.14 -18.30 0.62
C VAL A 90 17.00 -17.03 0.63
N SER A 91 16.74 -16.11 -0.30
CA SER A 91 17.49 -14.87 -0.40
C SER A 91 16.72 -13.79 -1.17
N VAL A 92 17.09 -12.54 -0.93
CA VAL A 92 16.63 -11.37 -1.70
C VAL A 92 17.74 -10.98 -2.68
N MET A 93 17.38 -10.72 -3.93
CA MET A 93 18.30 -10.30 -4.98
C MET A 93 17.78 -9.05 -5.68
N GLU A 94 18.66 -8.32 -6.36
CA GLU A 94 18.28 -7.22 -7.25
C GLU A 94 18.22 -7.71 -8.70
N SER A 95 17.14 -7.38 -9.41
CA SER A 95 16.99 -7.57 -10.84
C SER A 95 17.33 -6.29 -11.61
N LYS A 96 17.55 -6.43 -12.92
CA LYS A 96 17.70 -5.29 -13.84
C LYS A 96 16.35 -4.58 -14.08
N ASN A 97 15.26 -5.34 -14.00
CA ASN A 97 13.93 -4.83 -14.31
C ASN A 97 13.28 -4.20 -13.07
N ILE A 98 12.91 -2.94 -13.19
CA ILE A 98 12.15 -2.20 -12.17
C ILE A 98 10.66 -2.43 -12.44
N TYR A 99 9.91 -2.74 -11.39
CA TYR A 99 8.47 -2.95 -11.50
C TYR A 99 7.70 -2.24 -10.38
N GLN A 100 6.41 -2.05 -10.60
CA GLN A 100 5.51 -1.49 -9.61
C GLN A 100 5.11 -2.58 -8.59
N PHE A 101 5.33 -2.29 -7.31
CA PHE A 101 5.01 -3.15 -6.19
C PHE A 101 4.12 -2.38 -5.20
N GLY A 102 2.81 -2.61 -5.32
CA GLY A 102 1.79 -1.81 -4.63
C GLY A 102 1.90 -0.34 -5.02
N SER A 103 2.06 0.53 -4.03
CA SER A 103 2.29 1.97 -4.19
C SER A 103 3.73 2.35 -4.54
N LYS A 104 4.68 1.42 -4.42
CA LYS A 104 6.13 1.67 -4.55
C LYS A 104 6.69 1.05 -5.83
N ARG A 105 7.93 1.40 -6.16
CA ARG A 105 8.70 0.76 -7.26
C ARG A 105 9.93 0.09 -6.68
N THR A 106 10.22 -1.11 -7.15
CA THR A 106 11.37 -1.89 -6.70
C THR A 106 11.90 -2.76 -7.83
N ASN A 107 13.18 -3.11 -7.75
CA ASN A 107 13.81 -4.10 -8.61
C ASN A 107 14.15 -5.39 -7.84
N LEU A 108 13.71 -5.50 -6.58
CA LEU A 108 13.98 -6.66 -5.74
C LEU A 108 13.25 -7.90 -6.27
N VAL A 109 13.86 -9.06 -6.11
CA VAL A 109 13.26 -10.37 -6.41
C VAL A 109 13.63 -11.34 -5.30
N PHE A 110 12.78 -12.33 -5.07
CA PHE A 110 13.06 -13.41 -4.14
C PHE A 110 13.59 -14.63 -4.89
N LYS A 111 14.61 -15.26 -4.30
CA LYS A 111 14.89 -16.66 -4.55
C LYS A 111 14.05 -17.47 -3.56
N LEU A 112 13.02 -18.11 -4.07
CA LEU A 112 12.12 -18.96 -3.30
C LEU A 112 12.47 -20.42 -3.45
N ARG A 113 12.23 -21.20 -2.41
CA ARG A 113 12.38 -22.64 -2.40
C ARG A 113 11.05 -23.31 -2.07
N HIS A 114 10.65 -24.23 -2.93
CA HIS A 114 9.55 -25.15 -2.70
C HIS A 114 10.09 -26.59 -2.81
N ALA A 115 10.29 -27.25 -1.67
CA ALA A 115 10.95 -28.55 -1.58
C ALA A 115 12.35 -28.55 -2.22
N SER A 116 12.53 -29.23 -3.36
CA SER A 116 13.79 -29.26 -4.13
C SER A 116 13.88 -28.23 -5.25
N LYS A 117 12.81 -27.46 -5.50
CA LYS A 117 12.76 -26.49 -6.61
C LYS A 117 13.05 -25.10 -6.09
N ASP A 118 14.13 -24.50 -6.59
CA ASP A 118 14.45 -23.09 -6.37
C ASP A 118 13.95 -22.28 -7.58
N GLN A 119 13.22 -21.19 -7.33
CA GLN A 119 12.70 -20.30 -8.37
C GLN A 119 12.93 -18.84 -7.99
N ILE A 120 13.30 -18.03 -8.98
CA ILE A 120 13.42 -16.57 -8.80
C ILE A 120 12.10 -15.95 -9.23
N VAL A 121 11.45 -15.24 -8.31
CA VAL A 121 10.17 -14.58 -8.56
C VAL A 121 10.17 -13.17 -7.99
N THR A 122 9.36 -12.31 -8.60
CA THR A 122 9.16 -10.93 -8.10
C THR A 122 8.34 -10.95 -6.81
N LEU A 123 8.49 -9.92 -5.98
CA LEU A 123 7.69 -9.77 -4.75
C LEU A 123 6.18 -9.73 -5.03
N ARG A 124 5.76 -9.43 -6.28
CA ARG A 124 4.35 -9.32 -6.67
C ARG A 124 3.60 -10.65 -6.58
N SER A 125 4.30 -11.77 -6.68
CA SER A 125 3.67 -13.10 -6.65
C SER A 125 3.20 -13.52 -5.26
N ALA A 126 3.61 -12.80 -4.20
CA ALA A 126 3.17 -13.03 -2.84
C ALA A 126 1.68 -12.67 -2.69
N SER A 127 0.91 -13.52 -2.02
CA SER A 127 -0.49 -13.27 -1.66
C SER A 127 -0.60 -12.50 -0.35
N ASN A 128 -1.79 -11.94 -0.09
CA ASN A 128 -2.14 -11.41 1.23
C ASN A 128 -2.81 -12.46 2.13
N GLN A 129 -3.43 -13.47 1.53
CA GLN A 129 -4.15 -14.52 2.25
C GLN A 129 -3.19 -15.52 2.89
N GLU A 130 -3.55 -16.02 4.07
CA GLU A 130 -2.79 -17.05 4.79
C GLU A 130 -2.82 -18.41 4.09
N PHE A 131 -1.97 -19.33 4.58
CA PHE A 131 -1.91 -20.69 4.08
C PHE A 131 -3.16 -21.50 4.44
N THR A 132 -3.71 -22.20 3.46
CA THR A 132 -4.75 -23.19 3.70
C THR A 132 -4.13 -24.51 4.21
N SER A 133 -4.90 -25.29 4.95
CA SER A 133 -4.42 -26.57 5.51
C SER A 133 -4.00 -27.56 4.41
N SER A 134 -4.67 -27.54 3.26
CA SER A 134 -4.33 -28.36 2.09
C SER A 134 -2.98 -27.98 1.49
N GLU A 135 -2.71 -26.69 1.31
CA GLU A 135 -1.43 -26.18 0.80
C GLU A 135 -0.25 -26.55 1.72
N LEU A 136 -0.43 -26.41 3.04
CA LEU A 136 0.58 -26.80 4.02
C LEU A 136 0.85 -28.30 4.01
N MET A 137 -0.20 -29.12 3.90
CA MET A 137 -0.07 -30.56 3.81
C MET A 137 0.67 -30.98 2.54
N GLN A 138 0.32 -30.39 1.39
CA GLN A 138 1.01 -30.64 0.12
C GLN A 138 2.48 -30.23 0.17
N TRP A 139 2.78 -29.07 0.76
CA TRP A 139 4.15 -28.61 0.96
C TRP A 139 4.95 -29.56 1.85
N LYS A 140 4.37 -30.04 2.97
CA LYS A 140 5.01 -30.99 3.87
C LYS A 140 5.31 -32.32 3.16
N LEU A 141 4.35 -32.85 2.41
CA LEU A 141 4.54 -34.06 1.60
C LEU A 141 5.66 -33.87 0.57
N ALA A 142 5.71 -32.71 -0.09
CA ALA A 142 6.77 -32.39 -1.04
C ALA A 142 8.16 -32.29 -0.37
N MET A 143 8.24 -31.70 0.84
CA MET A 143 9.48 -31.63 1.63
C MET A 143 9.97 -33.03 2.03
N MET A 144 9.06 -33.90 2.48
CA MET A 144 9.37 -35.29 2.84
C MET A 144 9.85 -36.09 1.62
N ALA A 145 9.15 -35.98 0.49
CA ALA A 145 9.54 -36.64 -0.76
C ALA A 145 10.90 -36.16 -1.28
N ALA A 146 11.23 -34.88 -1.04
CA ALA A 146 12.52 -34.29 -1.37
C ALA A 146 13.65 -34.61 -0.37
N GLY A 147 13.36 -35.31 0.73
CA GLY A 147 14.32 -35.55 1.81
C GLY A 147 14.82 -34.28 2.50
N LYS A 148 14.05 -33.19 2.45
CA LYS A 148 14.39 -31.91 3.10
C LYS A 148 13.79 -31.87 4.50
N LYS A 149 14.55 -31.30 5.44
CA LYS A 149 14.09 -31.13 6.83
C LYS A 149 13.02 -30.05 6.88
N VAL A 150 11.91 -30.34 7.55
CA VAL A 150 10.89 -29.34 7.91
C VAL A 150 11.48 -28.44 9.01
N PRO A 151 11.22 -27.12 9.01
CA PRO A 151 11.71 -26.23 10.06
C PRO A 151 11.26 -26.68 11.45
N THR A 152 12.19 -26.65 12.41
CA THR A 152 11.89 -26.95 13.82
C THR A 152 11.16 -25.78 14.47
N THR A 153 10.32 -26.07 15.45
CA THR A 153 9.56 -25.08 16.24
C THR A 153 10.47 -23.98 16.85
N GLU A 154 11.68 -24.34 17.28
CA GLU A 154 12.70 -23.41 17.79
C GLU A 154 13.18 -22.40 16.73
N MET A 155 13.37 -22.87 15.49
CA MET A 155 13.77 -22.01 14.38
C MET A 155 12.67 -21.00 14.05
N ILE A 156 11.41 -21.45 14.10
CA ILE A 156 10.23 -20.59 13.90
C ILE A 156 10.17 -19.54 14.99
N SER A 157 10.30 -19.93 16.27
CA SER A 157 10.27 -18.98 17.40
C SER A 157 11.41 -17.96 17.32
N THR A 158 12.60 -18.38 16.93
CA THR A 158 13.75 -17.48 16.73
C THR A 158 13.49 -16.48 15.60
N LYS A 159 12.89 -16.95 14.50
CA LYS A 159 12.52 -16.09 13.38
C LYS A 159 11.36 -15.15 13.72
N GLU A 160 10.37 -15.62 14.47
CA GLU A 160 9.28 -14.79 15.00
C GLU A 160 9.82 -13.63 15.85
N LYS A 161 10.80 -13.87 16.72
CA LYS A 161 11.48 -12.81 17.48
C LYS A 161 12.20 -11.81 16.56
N THR A 162 12.88 -12.28 15.52
CA THR A 162 13.54 -11.41 14.53
C THR A 162 12.51 -10.52 13.81
N ILE A 163 11.35 -11.08 13.49
CA ILE A 163 10.23 -10.39 12.87
C ILE A 163 9.61 -9.35 13.81
N GLN A 164 9.50 -9.65 15.11
CA GLN A 164 9.05 -8.72 16.15
C GLN A 164 10.05 -7.57 16.34
N GLN A 165 11.34 -7.86 16.43
CA GLN A 165 12.40 -6.85 16.48
C GLN A 165 12.34 -5.89 15.29
N ALA A 166 12.05 -6.40 14.08
CA ALA A 166 11.87 -5.59 12.89
C ALA A 166 10.60 -4.71 12.92
N LEU A 167 9.57 -5.08 13.68
CA LEU A 167 8.39 -4.25 13.90
C LEU A 167 8.66 -3.14 14.93
N ASP A 168 9.39 -3.48 16.00
CA ASP A 168 9.69 -2.58 17.11
C ASP A 168 10.96 -1.74 16.87
N HIS A 169 11.58 -1.87 15.69
CA HIS A 169 12.81 -1.17 15.33
C HIS A 169 12.65 0.35 15.37
N THR A 170 13.48 1.01 16.17
CA THR A 170 13.56 2.47 16.23
C THR A 170 14.41 2.99 15.07
N PHE A 171 13.80 3.77 14.19
CA PHE A 171 14.47 4.32 13.02
C PHE A 171 15.56 5.34 13.38
N THR A 172 16.78 5.07 12.90
CA THR A 172 17.92 6.00 13.03
C THR A 172 17.98 6.94 11.82
N GLN A 173 18.68 8.07 11.93
CA GLN A 173 18.89 9.00 10.81
C GLN A 173 19.46 8.29 9.55
N GLY A 174 20.43 7.39 9.72
CA GLY A 174 20.97 6.60 8.61
C GLY A 174 19.93 5.70 7.93
N ASP A 175 18.96 5.17 8.68
CA ASP A 175 17.86 4.37 8.12
C ASP A 175 16.96 5.25 7.25
N PHE A 176 16.67 6.47 7.70
CA PHE A 176 15.87 7.42 6.92
C PHE A 176 16.57 7.80 5.62
N ASP A 177 17.88 8.08 5.67
CA ASP A 177 18.67 8.41 4.49
C ASP A 177 18.69 7.24 3.49
N PHE A 178 18.85 6.01 3.98
CA PHE A 178 18.75 4.80 3.15
C PHE A 178 17.37 4.66 2.50
N ILE A 179 16.29 4.82 3.28
CA ILE A 179 14.92 4.73 2.78
C ILE A 179 14.64 5.80 1.72
N VAL A 180 15.11 7.03 1.94
CA VAL A 180 14.94 8.13 0.99
C VAL A 180 15.74 7.86 -0.28
N ALA A 181 17.00 7.41 -0.16
CA ALA A 181 17.83 7.05 -1.31
C ALA A 181 17.16 5.95 -2.16
N GLN A 182 16.68 4.87 -1.53
CA GLN A 182 16.06 3.76 -2.24
C GLN A 182 14.72 4.13 -2.88
N LYS A 183 13.91 4.97 -2.21
CA LYS A 183 12.67 5.51 -2.81
C LYS A 183 12.96 6.44 -3.98
N ASN A 184 14.01 7.25 -3.91
CA ASN A 184 14.39 8.18 -4.96
C ASN A 184 15.03 7.47 -6.17
N ARG A 185 15.76 6.37 -5.95
CA ARG A 185 16.44 5.58 -7.00
C ARG A 185 15.55 5.20 -8.17
N PHE A 186 14.28 4.85 -7.91
CA PHE A 186 13.33 4.39 -8.93
C PHE A 186 12.19 5.38 -9.20
N ARG A 187 12.36 6.62 -8.73
CA ARG A 187 11.33 7.65 -8.86
C ARG A 187 11.50 8.39 -10.18
N ALA A 188 10.42 8.54 -10.93
CA ALA A 188 10.44 9.24 -12.21
C ALA A 188 10.53 10.78 -12.08
N ALA A 189 10.05 11.35 -10.98
CA ALA A 189 10.04 12.79 -10.75
C ALA A 189 10.39 13.12 -9.30
N PRO A 190 11.17 14.18 -9.01
CA PRO A 190 11.58 14.54 -7.66
C PRO A 190 10.37 14.86 -6.76
N LEU A 191 10.43 14.44 -5.49
CA LEU A 191 9.42 14.83 -4.50
C LEU A 191 9.57 16.31 -4.18
N ASN A 192 8.45 17.03 -4.15
CA ASN A 192 8.38 18.44 -3.75
C ASN A 192 9.35 19.33 -4.55
N VAL A 193 9.11 19.40 -5.86
CA VAL A 193 9.69 20.38 -6.80
C VAL A 193 9.81 21.76 -6.16
N ALA A 194 8.76 22.22 -5.47
CA ALA A 194 8.73 23.52 -4.78
C ALA A 194 9.80 23.64 -3.69
N LYS A 195 10.00 22.59 -2.87
CA LYS A 195 11.03 22.58 -1.82
C LYS A 195 12.43 22.57 -2.43
N ARG A 196 12.66 21.78 -3.48
CA ARG A 196 13.94 21.77 -4.19
C ARG A 196 14.23 23.12 -4.85
N LYS A 197 13.22 23.73 -5.47
CA LYS A 197 13.31 25.09 -6.04
C LYS A 197 13.63 26.12 -4.97
N LEU A 198 13.01 26.05 -3.80
CA LEU A 198 13.30 26.94 -2.67
C LEU A 198 14.76 26.79 -2.20
N LEU A 199 15.24 25.56 -2.02
CA LEU A 199 16.62 25.30 -1.63
C LEU A 199 17.64 25.79 -2.67
N LEU A 200 17.33 25.64 -3.96
CA LEU A 200 18.19 26.13 -5.04
C LEU A 200 18.20 27.66 -5.09
N LEU A 201 17.05 28.32 -4.90
CA LEU A 201 16.98 29.79 -4.82
C LEU A 201 17.76 30.33 -3.61
N ASP A 202 17.67 29.66 -2.46
CA ASP A 202 18.42 30.04 -1.27
C ASP A 202 19.93 29.89 -1.50
N LYS A 203 20.39 28.74 -2.03
CA LYS A 203 21.78 28.51 -2.44
C LYS A 203 22.27 29.51 -3.49
N GLN A 204 21.44 29.87 -4.46
CA GLN A 204 21.79 30.88 -5.46
C GLN A 204 22.01 32.25 -4.79
N SER A 205 21.15 32.62 -3.84
CA SER A 205 21.29 33.86 -3.10
C SER A 205 22.57 33.89 -2.25
N ALA A 206 22.94 32.76 -1.64
CA ALA A 206 24.20 32.60 -0.92
C ALA A 206 25.41 32.69 -1.86
N ALA A 207 25.41 31.96 -2.97
CA ALA A 207 26.50 31.98 -3.94
C ALA A 207 26.73 33.38 -4.54
N ARG A 208 25.65 34.13 -4.83
CA ARG A 208 25.73 35.54 -5.26
C ARG A 208 26.34 36.45 -4.19
N LYS A 209 26.01 36.24 -2.91
CA LYS A 209 26.62 37.00 -1.81
C LYS A 209 28.12 36.72 -1.67
N HIS A 210 28.55 35.50 -1.98
CA HIS A 210 29.95 35.09 -1.95
C HIS A 210 30.73 35.46 -3.24
N GLY A 211 30.05 35.89 -4.31
CA GLY A 211 30.68 36.24 -5.59
C GLY A 211 31.12 35.03 -6.43
N ASP A 212 30.61 33.83 -6.14
CA ASP A 212 30.91 32.62 -6.92
C ASP A 212 29.96 32.50 -8.12
N ASP A 213 30.31 33.18 -9.21
CA ASP A 213 29.53 33.19 -10.46
C ASP A 213 29.47 31.80 -11.12
N GLY A 214 30.44 30.92 -10.86
CA GLY A 214 30.46 29.55 -11.38
C GLY A 214 29.34 28.72 -10.78
N MET A 215 29.23 28.75 -9.45
CA MET A 215 28.14 28.07 -8.73
C MET A 215 26.77 28.66 -9.07
N VAL A 216 26.66 29.99 -9.25
CA VAL A 216 25.39 30.64 -9.64
C VAL A 216 24.90 30.13 -10.98
N LYS A 217 25.78 29.95 -11.96
CA LYS A 217 25.41 29.39 -13.28
C LYS A 217 24.94 27.94 -13.17
N GLN A 218 25.69 27.09 -12.44
CA GLN A 218 25.29 25.69 -12.22
C GLN A 218 23.90 25.57 -11.56
N ILE A 219 23.64 26.38 -10.53
CA ILE A 219 22.35 26.39 -9.84
C ILE A 219 21.23 26.90 -10.76
N GLN A 220 21.52 27.88 -11.61
CA GLN A 220 20.57 28.37 -12.60
C GLN A 220 20.21 27.29 -13.62
N ASP A 221 21.19 26.56 -14.14
CA ASP A 221 20.98 25.44 -15.05
C ASP A 221 20.14 24.34 -14.39
N GLU A 222 20.43 24.00 -13.13
CA GLU A 222 19.62 23.06 -12.35
C GLU A 222 18.17 23.56 -12.15
N LEU A 223 17.98 24.87 -11.97
CA LEU A 223 16.64 25.46 -11.87
C LEU A 223 15.89 25.36 -13.20
N THR A 224 16.57 25.57 -14.34
CA THR A 224 15.94 25.48 -15.66
C THR A 224 15.51 24.07 -16.01
N THR A 225 16.40 23.08 -15.80
CA THR A 225 16.11 21.65 -16.00
C THR A 225 14.94 21.20 -15.13
N LEU A 226 14.93 21.57 -13.85
CA LEU A 226 13.85 21.25 -12.92
C LEU A 226 12.49 21.89 -13.32
N ASN A 227 12.51 23.10 -13.88
CA ASN A 227 11.29 23.70 -14.45
C ASN A 227 10.85 22.99 -15.75
N GLN A 228 11.79 22.55 -16.61
CA GLN A 228 11.47 21.82 -17.84
C GLN A 228 10.85 20.44 -17.55
N GLU A 229 11.41 19.68 -16.61
CA GLU A 229 10.87 18.39 -16.16
C GLU A 229 9.45 18.49 -15.60
N THR A 230 9.07 19.66 -15.07
CA THR A 230 7.78 19.87 -14.41
C THR A 230 6.71 20.51 -15.29
N LYS A 231 7.09 21.08 -16.45
CA LYS A 231 6.16 21.55 -17.48
C LYS A 231 5.10 20.52 -17.89
N PRO A 232 5.41 19.24 -18.16
CA PRO A 232 4.38 18.27 -18.58
C PRO A 232 3.34 18.01 -17.48
N LEU A 233 3.77 17.95 -16.21
CA LEU A 233 2.85 17.78 -15.08
C LEU A 233 2.00 19.03 -14.83
N SER A 234 2.54 20.24 -15.03
CA SER A 234 1.74 21.46 -14.96
C SER A 234 0.71 21.51 -16.08
N GLN A 235 1.07 21.15 -17.32
CA GLN A 235 0.16 21.10 -18.47
C GLN A 235 -1.02 20.14 -18.25
N LEU A 236 -0.79 18.99 -17.60
CA LEU A 236 -1.85 18.04 -17.24
C LEU A 236 -2.78 18.57 -16.12
N ARG A 237 -2.27 19.42 -15.22
CA ARG A 237 -3.07 20.05 -14.15
C ARG A 237 -3.81 21.29 -14.63
N THR A 238 -3.20 22.05 -15.52
CA THR A 238 -3.80 23.20 -16.20
C THR A 238 -4.41 22.73 -17.51
N THR A 239 -5.56 22.07 -17.45
CA THR A 239 -6.43 22.16 -18.62
C THR A 239 -6.72 23.64 -18.84
N GLU A 240 -6.64 24.12 -20.07
CA GLU A 240 -6.95 25.50 -20.50
C GLU A 240 -8.28 26.04 -19.91
N ARG A 241 -9.18 25.13 -19.51
CA ARG A 241 -10.46 25.38 -18.86
C ARG A 241 -10.35 25.88 -17.41
N CYS A 242 -9.29 25.51 -16.67
CA CYS A 242 -9.11 25.85 -15.24
C CYS A 242 -8.29 27.13 -14.98
N LEU A 243 -7.45 27.55 -15.95
CA LEU A 243 -6.74 28.84 -15.88
C LEU A 243 -7.62 30.03 -16.28
N LYS A 244 -8.65 29.78 -17.08
CA LYS A 244 -9.76 30.69 -17.26
C LYS A 244 -10.65 30.57 -16.03
N ILE A 245 -10.28 31.25 -14.94
CA ILE A 245 -11.34 31.75 -14.05
C ILE A 245 -12.22 32.57 -14.98
N PRO A 246 -13.46 32.16 -15.30
CA PRO A 246 -14.35 33.07 -15.99
C PRO A 246 -14.43 34.24 -15.03
N PHE A 247 -13.86 35.40 -15.38
CA PHE A 247 -14.05 36.60 -14.58
C PHE A 247 -15.55 36.66 -14.31
N PRO A 248 -16.01 36.44 -13.06
CA PRO A 248 -17.43 36.44 -12.83
C PRO A 248 -17.92 37.81 -13.31
N PRO A 249 -19.10 37.90 -13.95
CA PRO A 249 -19.64 39.17 -14.43
C PRO A 249 -19.80 40.21 -13.31
N ILE A 250 -19.53 39.83 -12.05
CA ILE A 250 -19.31 40.68 -10.87
C ILE A 250 -18.36 41.87 -11.13
N VAL A 251 -17.31 41.73 -11.94
CA VAL A 251 -16.41 42.88 -12.21
C VAL A 251 -17.06 43.88 -13.19
N LYS A 252 -17.95 43.42 -14.07
CA LYS A 252 -18.74 44.29 -14.96
C LYS A 252 -20.00 44.84 -14.27
N SER A 253 -20.53 44.16 -13.25
CA SER A 253 -21.68 44.65 -12.48
C SER A 253 -21.32 45.81 -11.55
N ARG A 254 -20.10 45.85 -10.99
CA ARG A 254 -19.64 46.99 -10.17
C ARG A 254 -19.55 48.33 -10.92
N LYS A 255 -19.45 48.31 -12.25
CA LYS A 255 -19.41 49.52 -13.09
C LYS A 255 -20.80 49.97 -13.57
N ARG A 256 -21.86 49.20 -13.34
CA ARG A 256 -23.23 49.63 -13.66
C ARG A 256 -23.86 50.17 -12.38
N PRO A 257 -24.31 51.44 -12.35
CA PRO A 257 -25.16 51.89 -11.25
C PRO A 257 -26.39 50.98 -11.21
N ALA A 258 -26.80 50.56 -10.01
CA ALA A 258 -28.02 49.79 -9.84
C ALA A 258 -29.20 50.56 -10.46
N PRO A 259 -30.14 49.89 -11.16
CA PRO A 259 -31.33 50.56 -11.67
C PRO A 259 -32.05 51.19 -10.48
N LYS A 260 -32.15 52.53 -10.47
CA LYS A 260 -32.91 53.25 -9.46
C LYS A 260 -34.38 52.97 -9.76
N ALA A 261 -35.07 52.29 -8.86
CA ALA A 261 -36.52 52.18 -8.92
C ALA A 261 -37.10 53.60 -8.90
N THR A 262 -37.94 53.92 -9.88
CA THR A 262 -38.72 55.15 -9.90
C THR A 262 -39.63 55.16 -8.67
N THR A 263 -39.40 56.12 -7.77
CA THR A 263 -40.07 56.23 -6.47
C THR A 263 -41.53 56.67 -6.54
N GLU A 264 -42.08 56.90 -7.73
CA GLU A 264 -43.32 57.65 -7.90
C GLU A 264 -44.60 56.86 -7.65
N ASP A 265 -44.54 55.53 -7.46
CA ASP A 265 -45.70 54.68 -7.15
C ASP A 265 -45.70 54.09 -5.71
N TYR A 266 -44.88 54.60 -4.79
CA TYR A 266 -44.85 54.13 -3.39
C TYR A 266 -45.76 54.94 -2.44
N HIS A 267 -46.87 55.43 -2.95
CA HIS A 267 -48.04 55.79 -2.14
C HIS A 267 -49.04 54.67 -2.33
N ILE A 268 -49.10 53.66 -1.46
CA ILE A 268 -50.06 53.70 -0.34
C ILE A 268 -49.70 52.71 0.80
N MET A 269 -48.71 51.81 0.68
CA MET A 269 -48.29 50.92 1.77
C MET A 269 -46.81 50.51 1.67
N ASP A 270 -46.09 50.50 2.80
CA ASP A 270 -44.70 50.02 2.89
C ASP A 270 -44.64 48.48 2.86
N PRO A 271 -44.12 47.86 1.79
CA PRO A 271 -44.11 46.40 1.61
C PRO A 271 -43.18 45.66 2.59
N PHE A 272 -42.39 46.36 3.41
CA PHE A 272 -41.49 45.76 4.41
C PHE A 272 -41.94 46.00 5.86
N THR A 273 -43.06 46.69 6.09
CA THR A 273 -43.63 46.81 7.44
C THR A 273 -44.27 45.49 7.88
N ARG A 274 -43.70 44.85 8.89
CA ARG A 274 -44.30 43.65 9.49
C ARG A 274 -45.54 44.04 10.31
N ARG A 275 -46.67 43.37 10.09
CA ARG A 275 -47.87 43.51 10.93
C ARG A 275 -47.53 43.17 12.37
N ARG A 276 -47.92 44.04 13.32
CA ARG A 276 -47.71 43.78 14.75
C ARG A 276 -48.71 42.71 15.23
N THR A 277 -48.26 41.48 15.39
CA THR A 277 -49.08 40.37 15.91
C THR A 277 -49.00 40.32 17.45
N ARG A 278 -49.66 41.27 18.13
CA ARG A 278 -49.88 41.13 19.58
C ARG A 278 -51.03 40.15 19.81
N PRO A 279 -50.89 39.15 20.69
CA PRO A 279 -51.98 38.23 21.00
C PRO A 279 -53.15 39.00 21.63
N ILE A 280 -54.35 38.83 21.09
CA ILE A 280 -55.58 39.38 21.68
C ILE A 280 -56.28 38.24 22.42
N MET A 281 -56.69 38.50 23.67
CA MET A 281 -57.43 37.52 24.46
C MET A 281 -58.80 37.26 23.82
N VAL A 282 -59.13 35.99 23.55
CA VAL A 282 -60.38 35.60 22.86
C VAL A 282 -61.64 36.00 23.66
N THR A 283 -61.53 36.15 24.97
CA THR A 283 -62.63 36.57 25.86
C THR A 283 -63.06 38.02 25.63
N SER A 284 -62.16 38.93 25.24
CA SER A 284 -62.50 40.32 24.94
C SER A 284 -63.16 40.53 23.58
N LEU A 285 -63.01 39.57 22.66
CA LEU A 285 -63.60 39.61 21.31
C LEU A 285 -65.06 39.12 21.24
N LYS A 286 -65.63 38.64 22.37
CA LYS A 286 -67.06 38.28 22.46
C LYS A 286 -68.01 39.48 22.41
N LYS A 287 -67.53 40.69 22.68
CA LYS A 287 -68.32 41.93 22.52
C LYS A 287 -68.12 42.45 21.11
N GLU A 288 -69.21 42.53 20.34
CA GLU A 288 -69.23 43.00 18.94
C GLU A 288 -68.51 44.36 18.79
N SER A 289 -68.78 45.30 19.71
CA SER A 289 -68.21 46.65 19.67
C SER A 289 -66.69 46.69 19.77
N ILE A 290 -66.09 45.83 20.61
CA ILE A 290 -64.63 45.76 20.78
C ILE A 290 -64.00 45.09 19.56
N ARG A 291 -64.64 44.06 19.02
CA ARG A 291 -64.17 43.36 17.81
C ARG A 291 -64.15 44.29 16.61
N THR A 292 -65.21 45.06 16.38
CA THR A 292 -65.29 46.02 15.28
C THR A 292 -64.27 47.14 15.42
N ALA A 293 -64.04 47.66 16.63
CA ALA A 293 -63.04 48.70 16.88
C ALA A 293 -61.60 48.21 16.63
N VAL A 294 -61.29 46.96 17.02
CA VAL A 294 -59.98 46.36 16.77
C VAL A 294 -59.77 46.12 15.27
N ASN A 295 -60.79 45.60 14.57
CA ASN A 295 -60.71 45.37 13.13
C ASN A 295 -60.60 46.69 12.35
N SER A 296 -61.36 47.72 12.71
CA SER A 296 -61.28 49.03 12.05
C SER A 296 -59.92 49.68 12.26
N GLU A 297 -59.33 49.57 13.45
CA GLU A 297 -57.97 50.04 13.70
C GLU A 297 -56.92 49.28 12.85
N MET A 298 -57.13 47.99 12.62
CA MET A 298 -56.28 47.19 11.75
C MET A 298 -56.43 47.55 10.27
N ASP A 299 -57.65 47.79 9.81
CA ASP A 299 -57.93 48.19 8.43
C ASP A 299 -57.41 49.61 8.14
N LEU A 300 -57.51 50.54 9.11
CA LEU A 300 -56.93 51.88 9.02
C LEU A 300 -55.39 51.86 8.90
N ARG A 301 -54.72 50.94 9.59
CA ARG A 301 -53.25 50.88 9.62
C ARG A 301 -52.65 50.03 8.50
N TYR A 302 -53.34 48.98 8.06
CA TYR A 302 -52.80 47.98 7.14
C TYR A 302 -53.63 47.75 5.88
N GLY A 303 -54.67 48.55 5.67
CA GLY A 303 -55.67 48.37 4.62
C GLY A 303 -56.68 47.26 4.97
N PRO A 304 -57.87 47.27 4.33
CA PRO A 304 -58.87 46.22 4.55
C PRO A 304 -58.26 44.85 4.22
N GLY A 305 -58.40 43.91 5.14
CA GLY A 305 -58.04 42.51 4.87
C GLY A 305 -58.82 41.96 3.67
N PHE A 306 -58.16 41.12 2.85
CA PHE A 306 -58.82 40.42 1.75
C PHE A 306 -60.00 39.61 2.29
N LEU A 307 -61.22 40.01 1.94
CA LEU A 307 -62.41 39.20 2.18
C LEU A 307 -62.48 38.18 1.04
N PRO A 308 -62.56 36.87 1.33
CA PRO A 308 -62.87 35.90 0.30
C PRO A 308 -64.25 36.24 -0.27
N GLU A 309 -64.35 36.38 -1.59
CA GLU A 309 -65.64 36.46 -2.27
C GLU A 309 -66.41 35.19 -1.89
N ASN A 310 -67.63 35.37 -1.34
CA ASN A 310 -68.54 34.25 -1.18
C ASN A 310 -68.85 33.72 -2.59
N GLU A 311 -68.48 32.47 -2.86
CA GLU A 311 -68.99 31.73 -4.01
C GLU A 311 -70.50 31.52 -3.79
N ASP A 312 -71.31 32.31 -4.50
CA ASP A 312 -72.68 31.94 -4.86
C ASP A 312 -72.66 30.99 -6.07
#